data_AF-A0A1A8FFM3-F1
#
_entry.id   AF-A0A1A8FFM3-F1
#
_cell.length_a   1.000
_cell.length_b   1.000
_cell.length_c   1.000
_cell.angle_alpha   90.00
_cell.angle_beta   90.00
_cell.angle_gamma   90.00
#
_symmetry.space_group_name_H-M   'P 1'
#
loop_
_entity.id
_entity.type
_entity.pdbx_description
1 polymer ?
#
loop_
_entity_poly.entity_id
_entity_poly.type
_entity_poly.pdbx_seq_one_letter_code
_entity_poly.pdbx_strand_id
1 'polypeptide(L)'
;ASRPTFFARKFEASVNQEIISQLDAFLFGEYPPGTPGLQAYWENIFEQETDRLSTLSDSTLSHYHAFARMGLSRAAASLQGHPNDNSCRYAAMSHPVSVHLYFLSDKFLGYLVHLVATNQASAQLESLETWVTPKDHFTLANLPNTNNRLQHIQVGSDWDPKERLFRNWGGLLGPEDEPVAVQRWSRSQSNLTATVVWIDPTNVIAATYDILVDASAEVTHYRPPLTSPLRPGIWTLRVLHHWNLLGQTSFTVAPLEFHQQQPIQKEEALRLHGGPARNSYMEQSFHGLNPVLRLPVSLSAVEEAEANSGLTGAPLHHWLDGLLEGHWAASDICSMGPSACPIMKRCHLTSWSSSSPDPKSELSTPRENGRIR
;
A
#
# COMPACT_ATOMS: atom_id res chain seq x y z
N ALA A 1 -3.52 3.44 -48.19
CA ALA A 1 -2.66 4.41 -47.48
C ALA A 1 -3.32 4.74 -46.15
N SER A 2 -2.57 4.74 -45.05
CA SER A 2 -3.08 5.20 -43.76
C SER A 2 -3.35 6.71 -43.79
N ARG A 3 -4.37 7.16 -43.05
CA ARG A 3 -4.71 8.59 -42.90
C ARG A 3 -3.66 9.33 -42.06
N PRO A 4 -3.42 10.63 -42.30
CA PRO A 4 -2.53 11.43 -41.44
C PRO A 4 -3.11 11.58 -40.03
N THR A 5 -2.27 11.40 -39.00
CA THR A 5 -2.62 11.51 -37.57
C THR A 5 -1.52 12.23 -36.81
N PHE A 6 -1.90 13.17 -35.94
CA PHE A 6 -0.96 14.04 -35.22
C PHE A 6 -1.01 13.90 -33.69
N PHE A 7 -2.03 13.20 -33.16
CA PHE A 7 -2.22 12.99 -31.73
C PHE A 7 -2.75 11.57 -31.47
N ALA A 8 -2.45 11.04 -30.29
CA ALA A 8 -2.94 9.76 -29.80
C ALA A 8 -3.38 9.88 -28.34
N ARG A 9 -4.24 8.95 -27.90
CA ARG A 9 -4.70 8.82 -26.51
C ARG A 9 -5.08 7.35 -26.23
N LYS A 10 -5.02 6.86 -24.99
CA LYS A 10 -4.64 7.54 -23.73
C LYS A 10 -3.21 7.17 -23.33
N PHE A 11 -2.57 8.03 -22.53
CA PHE A 11 -1.30 7.78 -21.86
C PHE A 11 -1.46 8.09 -20.37
N GLU A 12 -1.08 7.17 -19.50
CA GLU A 12 -1.15 7.30 -18.04
C GLU A 12 0.20 6.87 -17.48
N ALA A 13 0.97 7.80 -16.91
CA ALA A 13 2.35 7.53 -16.46
C ALA A 13 2.39 6.54 -15.27
N SER A 14 1.37 6.53 -14.43
CA SER A 14 1.19 5.53 -13.38
C SER A 14 0.89 4.12 -13.92
N VAL A 15 0.44 4.00 -15.18
CA VAL A 15 0.20 2.69 -15.83
C VAL A 15 1.42 2.24 -16.64
N ASN A 16 1.95 3.10 -17.51
CA ASN A 16 3.17 2.86 -18.26
C ASN A 16 3.77 4.20 -18.71
N GLN A 17 4.85 4.63 -18.06
CA GLN A 17 5.62 5.81 -18.43
C GLN A 17 6.61 5.49 -19.56
N GLU A 18 7.09 4.25 -19.68
CA GLU A 18 8.10 3.89 -20.70
C GLU A 18 7.68 4.32 -22.11
N ILE A 19 6.44 4.03 -22.52
CA ILE A 19 5.94 4.41 -23.85
C ILE A 19 5.84 5.94 -24.04
N ILE A 20 5.58 6.68 -22.96
CA ILE A 20 5.54 8.14 -22.98
C ILE A 20 6.95 8.68 -23.23
N SER A 21 7.94 8.16 -22.51
CA SER A 21 9.34 8.53 -22.67
C SER A 21 9.89 8.18 -24.06
N GLN A 22 9.57 7.00 -24.59
CA GLN A 22 9.96 6.60 -25.94
C GLN A 22 9.38 7.54 -27.00
N LEU A 23 8.10 7.92 -26.87
CA LEU A 23 7.46 8.84 -27.81
C LEU A 23 8.06 10.25 -27.75
N ASP A 24 8.31 10.79 -26.55
CA ASP A 24 8.93 12.11 -26.38
C ASP A 24 10.34 12.15 -26.97
N ALA A 25 11.17 11.16 -26.65
CA ALA A 25 12.54 11.04 -27.18
C ALA A 25 12.55 10.88 -28.70
N PHE A 26 11.61 10.11 -29.27
CA PHE A 26 11.47 9.97 -30.71
C PHE A 26 11.14 11.30 -31.42
N LEU A 27 10.28 12.13 -30.81
CA LEU A 27 9.84 13.40 -31.41
C LEU A 27 10.84 14.54 -31.20
N PHE A 28 11.49 14.61 -30.04
CA PHE A 28 12.27 15.77 -29.61
C PHE A 28 13.73 15.47 -29.23
N GLY A 29 14.17 14.22 -29.38
CA GLY A 29 15.51 13.76 -29.01
C GLY A 29 15.65 13.41 -27.54
N GLU A 30 16.68 12.63 -27.19
CA GLU A 30 16.96 12.23 -25.82
C GLU A 30 17.42 13.41 -24.94
N TYR A 31 17.13 13.30 -23.63
CA TYR A 31 17.74 14.19 -22.64
C TYR A 31 19.25 13.92 -22.53
N PRO A 32 20.05 14.92 -22.08
CA PRO A 32 21.48 14.73 -21.87
C PRO A 32 21.80 13.55 -20.95
N PRO A 33 22.94 12.85 -21.16
CA PRO A 33 23.37 11.79 -20.26
C PRO A 33 23.50 12.29 -18.81
N GLY A 34 22.95 11.53 -17.86
CA GLY A 34 22.98 11.88 -16.44
C GLY A 34 21.84 12.78 -15.96
N THR A 35 20.88 13.15 -16.81
CA THR A 35 19.65 13.83 -16.36
C THR A 35 18.90 12.95 -15.33
N PRO A 36 18.65 13.44 -14.10
CA PRO A 36 17.95 12.68 -13.07
C PRO A 36 16.46 12.56 -13.37
N GLY A 37 15.76 11.66 -12.67
CA GLY A 37 14.29 11.60 -12.69
C GLY A 37 13.65 11.03 -13.96
N LEU A 38 14.41 10.71 -15.02
CA LEU A 38 13.86 10.26 -16.30
C LEU A 38 13.01 8.99 -16.23
N GLN A 39 13.36 8.06 -15.33
CA GLN A 39 12.63 6.81 -15.11
C GLN A 39 11.68 6.86 -13.92
N ALA A 40 11.69 7.95 -13.17
CA ALA A 40 10.86 8.14 -11.99
C ALA A 40 9.56 8.85 -12.36
N TYR A 41 8.50 8.61 -11.59
CA TYR A 41 7.25 9.35 -11.70
C TYR A 41 6.69 9.60 -10.29
N TRP A 42 6.24 10.81 -10.04
CA TRP A 42 5.64 11.25 -8.79
C TRP A 42 4.24 11.77 -9.08
N GLU A 43 3.25 11.26 -8.34
CA GLU A 43 1.85 11.67 -8.47
C GLU A 43 1.34 12.10 -7.10
N ASN A 44 1.00 13.38 -6.94
CA ASN A 44 0.39 13.86 -5.71
C ASN A 44 -1.05 13.31 -5.61
N ILE A 45 -1.39 12.74 -4.46
CA ILE A 45 -2.73 12.19 -4.17
C ILE A 45 -3.40 12.86 -2.98
N PHE A 46 -2.70 13.80 -2.33
CA PHE A 46 -3.22 14.62 -1.24
C PHE A 46 -2.29 15.81 -1.02
N GLU A 47 -2.88 17.00 -0.90
CA GLU A 47 -2.18 18.23 -0.54
C GLU A 47 -3.01 19.04 0.47
N GLN A 48 -2.49 19.28 1.67
CA GLN A 48 -3.22 19.91 2.77
C GLN A 48 -3.63 21.35 2.46
N GLU A 49 -2.85 22.08 1.66
CA GLU A 49 -3.15 23.46 1.30
C GLU A 49 -4.38 23.60 0.40
N THR A 50 -4.62 22.61 -0.48
CA THR A 50 -5.72 22.64 -1.46
C THR A 50 -6.88 21.72 -1.09
N ASP A 51 -6.58 20.62 -0.39
CA ASP A 51 -7.54 19.58 -0.03
C ASP A 51 -7.96 19.71 1.44
N ARG A 52 -9.15 19.23 1.75
CA ARG A 52 -9.60 19.09 3.14
C ARG A 52 -9.25 17.69 3.61
N LEU A 53 -8.90 17.52 4.89
CA LEU A 53 -8.72 16.18 5.47
C LEU A 53 -9.92 15.25 5.26
N SER A 54 -11.13 15.82 5.15
CA SER A 54 -12.37 15.08 4.85
C SER A 54 -12.42 14.45 3.45
N THR A 55 -11.47 14.73 2.55
CA THR A 55 -11.33 14.03 1.26
C THR A 55 -10.68 12.66 1.43
N LEU A 56 -9.92 12.46 2.51
CA LEU A 56 -9.33 11.18 2.86
C LEU A 56 -10.34 10.34 3.63
N SER A 57 -10.39 9.04 3.32
CA SER A 57 -11.05 8.08 4.19
C SER A 57 -10.30 7.96 5.52
N ASP A 58 -11.00 7.56 6.59
CA ASP A 58 -10.38 7.33 7.89
C ASP A 58 -9.30 6.23 7.84
N SER A 59 -9.48 5.23 6.98
CA SER A 59 -8.49 4.20 6.68
C SER A 59 -7.22 4.81 6.11
N THR A 60 -7.32 5.57 5.02
CA THR A 60 -6.17 6.21 4.37
C THR A 60 -5.45 7.18 5.30
N LEU A 61 -6.20 7.98 6.07
CA LEU A 61 -5.62 8.90 7.05
C LEU A 61 -4.84 8.16 8.15
N SER A 62 -5.40 7.05 8.67
CA SER A 62 -4.74 6.22 9.68
C SER A 62 -3.43 5.61 9.14
N HIS A 63 -3.44 5.12 7.90
CA HIS A 63 -2.22 4.60 7.25
C HIS A 63 -1.15 5.67 7.07
N TYR A 64 -1.51 6.87 6.58
CA TYR A 64 -0.53 7.94 6.39
C TYR A 64 0.10 8.40 7.70
N HIS A 65 -0.68 8.46 8.79
CA HIS A 65 -0.14 8.72 10.13
C HIS A 65 0.81 7.62 10.62
N ALA A 66 0.49 6.36 10.37
CA ALA A 66 1.38 5.25 10.72
C ALA A 66 2.67 5.24 9.88
N PHE A 67 2.58 5.53 8.58
CA PHE A 67 3.75 5.66 7.69
C PHE A 67 4.67 6.79 8.10
N ALA A 68 4.09 7.92 8.50
CA ALA A 68 4.79 9.04 9.08
C ALA A 68 5.56 8.63 10.35
N ARG A 69 4.90 7.96 11.32
CA ARG A 69 5.55 7.45 12.53
C ARG A 69 6.65 6.42 12.21
N MET A 70 6.46 5.58 11.20
CA MET A 70 7.47 4.61 10.74
C MET A 70 8.75 5.32 10.27
N GLY A 71 8.63 6.45 9.58
CA GLY A 71 9.76 7.30 9.21
C GLY A 71 10.50 7.91 10.40
N LEU A 72 9.74 8.42 11.37
CA LEU A 72 10.31 8.98 12.61
C LEU A 72 11.03 7.91 13.45
N SER A 73 10.45 6.71 13.54
CA SER A 73 11.07 5.54 14.18
C SER A 73 12.38 5.17 13.50
N ARG A 74 12.41 5.16 12.15
CA ARG A 74 13.64 4.95 11.37
C ARG A 74 14.70 6.02 11.65
N ALA A 75 14.34 7.29 11.69
CA ALA A 75 15.26 8.39 12.01
C ALA A 75 15.85 8.25 13.42
N ALA A 76 15.05 7.81 14.39
CA ALA A 76 15.53 7.55 15.74
C ALA A 76 16.48 6.34 15.79
N ALA A 77 16.16 5.28 15.03
CA ALA A 77 16.95 4.04 15.01
C ALA A 77 18.31 4.17 14.30
N SER A 78 18.47 5.16 13.41
CA SER A 78 19.72 5.38 12.67
C SER A 78 20.83 6.03 13.51
N LEU A 79 20.51 6.56 14.70
CA LEU A 79 21.47 6.94 15.74
C LEU A 79 21.93 5.70 16.54
N GLN A 80 22.72 4.81 15.91
CA GLN A 80 23.27 3.65 16.61
C GLN A 80 24.26 4.08 17.71
N GLY A 81 24.06 3.60 18.95
CA GLY A 81 25.07 3.67 20.02
C GLY A 81 24.94 4.81 21.04
N HIS A 82 23.94 5.70 20.91
CA HIS A 82 23.71 6.79 21.87
C HIS A 82 22.25 6.85 22.33
N PRO A 83 21.83 6.06 23.34
CA PRO A 83 20.43 5.99 23.77
C PRO A 83 19.87 7.30 24.35
N ASN A 84 20.73 8.23 24.78
CA ASN A 84 20.36 9.55 25.27
C ASN A 84 20.42 10.64 24.19
N ASP A 85 20.79 10.29 22.94
CA ASP A 85 20.79 11.24 21.85
C ASP A 85 19.38 11.42 21.30
N ASN A 86 18.92 12.66 21.38
CA ASN A 86 17.60 13.09 20.95
C ASN A 86 17.65 13.86 19.62
N SER A 87 18.82 13.96 18.97
CA SER A 87 19.00 14.78 17.77
C SER A 87 18.18 14.30 16.56
N CYS A 88 17.76 13.04 16.53
CA CYS A 88 16.89 12.46 15.50
C CYS A 88 15.61 11.86 16.09
N ARG A 89 15.23 12.30 17.29
CA ARG A 89 13.94 11.94 17.89
C ARG A 89 12.96 13.07 17.70
N TYR A 90 11.72 12.70 17.39
CA TYR A 90 10.67 13.65 17.02
C TYR A 90 9.42 13.44 17.89
N ALA A 91 8.67 14.51 18.10
CA ALA A 91 7.41 14.54 18.83
C ALA A 91 6.43 15.52 18.17
N ALA A 92 5.17 15.51 18.61
CA ALA A 92 4.13 16.45 18.16
C ALA A 92 4.03 16.55 16.63
N MET A 93 3.68 15.42 16.01
CA MET A 93 3.53 15.29 14.56
C MET A 93 2.24 15.95 14.07
N SER A 94 2.30 16.66 12.94
CA SER A 94 1.12 17.17 12.25
C SER A 94 0.34 16.07 11.53
N HIS A 95 -0.84 16.40 10.99
CA HIS A 95 -1.37 15.61 9.87
C HIS A 95 -0.38 15.65 8.68
N PRO A 96 -0.44 14.67 7.76
CA PRO A 96 0.32 14.73 6.52
C PRO A 96 0.09 16.08 5.83
N VAL A 97 1.17 16.73 5.40
CA VAL A 97 1.11 17.95 4.58
C VAL A 97 0.81 17.56 3.15
N SER A 98 1.55 16.60 2.60
CA SER A 98 1.27 16.05 1.27
C SER A 98 1.64 14.58 1.18
N VAL A 99 1.01 13.88 0.24
CA VAL A 99 1.30 12.47 -0.04
C VAL A 99 1.44 12.25 -1.54
N HIS A 100 2.53 11.58 -1.93
CA HIS A 100 2.80 11.22 -3.32
C HIS A 100 2.88 9.71 -3.48
N LEU A 101 2.38 9.21 -4.61
CA LEU A 101 2.78 7.92 -5.15
C LEU A 101 4.16 8.07 -5.79
N TYR A 102 5.05 7.12 -5.54
CA TYR A 102 6.37 7.09 -6.17
C TYR A 102 6.50 5.84 -7.05
N PHE A 103 6.87 6.06 -8.31
CA PHE A 103 7.15 5.00 -9.27
C PHE A 103 8.57 5.13 -9.80
N LEU A 104 9.19 3.99 -10.10
CA LEU A 104 10.48 3.92 -10.78
C LEU A 104 10.46 2.77 -11.78
N SER A 105 10.73 3.06 -13.05
CA SER A 105 10.70 2.08 -14.14
C SER A 105 9.38 1.29 -14.18
N ASP A 106 8.25 2.02 -14.21
CA ASP A 106 6.88 1.49 -14.25
C ASP A 106 6.50 0.57 -13.08
N LYS A 107 7.23 0.65 -11.96
CA LYS A 107 6.92 -0.07 -10.73
C LYS A 107 6.57 0.89 -9.62
N PHE A 108 5.45 0.65 -8.97
CA PHE A 108 5.09 1.33 -7.73
C PHE A 108 6.10 0.98 -6.64
N LEU A 109 6.75 2.01 -6.09
CA LEU A 109 7.73 1.89 -5.01
C LEU A 109 7.17 2.35 -3.66
N GLY A 110 5.90 2.74 -3.59
CA GLY A 110 5.25 3.11 -2.34
C GLY A 110 4.88 4.59 -2.24
N TYR A 111 4.72 5.06 -1.01
CA TYR A 111 4.26 6.42 -0.71
C TYR A 111 5.40 7.29 -0.21
N LEU A 112 5.35 8.57 -0.58
CA LEU A 112 6.14 9.62 0.04
C LEU A 112 5.20 10.45 0.91
N VAL A 113 5.40 10.42 2.22
CA VAL A 113 4.57 11.12 3.20
C VAL A 113 5.35 12.30 3.75
N HIS A 114 4.92 13.51 3.40
CA HIS A 114 5.48 14.75 3.90
C HIS A 114 4.71 15.19 5.15
N LEU A 115 5.43 15.53 6.22
CA LEU A 115 4.87 15.95 7.50
C LEU A 115 5.74 17.01 8.18
N VAL A 116 5.20 17.64 9.23
CA VAL A 116 5.96 18.47 10.16
C VAL A 116 6.00 17.78 11.53
N ALA A 117 7.19 17.75 12.15
CA ALA A 117 7.37 17.23 13.51
C ALA A 117 8.37 18.08 14.30
N THR A 118 8.26 18.06 15.63
CA THR A 118 9.17 18.78 16.52
C THR A 118 10.37 17.91 16.85
N ASN A 119 11.58 18.36 16.52
CA ASN A 119 12.81 17.70 16.94
C ASN A 119 13.01 17.87 18.45
N GLN A 120 13.28 16.77 19.17
CA GLN A 120 13.36 16.79 20.64
C GLN A 120 14.64 17.46 21.18
N ALA A 121 15.73 17.48 20.41
CA ALA A 121 16.98 18.11 20.85
C ALA A 121 16.98 19.63 20.62
N SER A 122 16.51 20.09 19.45
CA SER A 122 16.50 21.51 19.10
C SER A 122 15.22 22.24 19.52
N ALA A 123 14.15 21.49 19.85
CA ALA A 123 12.79 21.98 20.06
C ALA A 123 12.26 22.81 18.87
N GLN A 124 12.80 22.59 17.66
CA GLN A 124 12.37 23.24 16.44
C GLN A 124 11.45 22.33 15.62
N LEU A 125 10.56 22.96 14.85
CA LEU A 125 9.76 22.27 13.85
C LEU A 125 10.64 21.95 12.63
N GLU A 126 10.59 20.70 12.20
CA GLU A 126 11.27 20.22 11.00
C GLU A 126 10.23 19.64 10.03
N SER A 127 10.37 19.97 8.74
CA SER A 127 9.56 19.43 7.65
C SER A 127 10.31 18.26 7.02
N LEU A 128 9.68 17.09 7.06
CA LEU A 128 10.29 15.79 6.76
C LEU A 128 9.45 15.05 5.72
N GLU A 129 10.10 14.34 4.81
CA GLU A 129 9.45 13.42 3.88
C GLU A 129 9.94 12.00 4.15
N THR A 130 9.00 11.06 4.30
CA THR A 130 9.28 9.64 4.52
C THR A 130 8.89 8.85 3.29
N TRP A 131 9.81 8.02 2.79
CA TRP A 131 9.51 7.01 1.77
C TRP A 131 9.19 5.67 2.43
N VAL A 132 7.94 5.22 2.26
CA VAL A 132 7.48 3.90 2.74
C VAL A 132 7.21 2.96 1.56
N THR A 133 7.77 1.76 1.62
CA THR A 133 7.66 0.72 0.60
C THR A 133 6.79 -0.44 1.08
N PRO A 134 5.89 -0.99 0.25
CA PRO A 134 5.16 -2.21 0.59
C PRO A 134 6.06 -3.44 0.50
N LYS A 135 5.72 -4.48 1.25
CA LYS A 135 6.34 -5.81 1.21
C LYS A 135 5.38 -6.79 0.55
N ASP A 136 5.82 -7.48 -0.50
CA ASP A 136 5.04 -8.55 -1.12
C ASP A 136 5.15 -9.84 -0.28
N HIS A 137 4.01 -10.34 0.18
CA HIS A 137 3.88 -11.57 0.97
C HIS A 137 3.33 -12.74 0.16
N PHE A 138 3.25 -12.59 -1.17
CA PHE A 138 2.89 -13.69 -2.05
C PHE A 138 3.93 -14.81 -1.99
N THR A 139 3.45 -16.03 -1.75
CA THR A 139 4.26 -17.25 -1.76
C THR A 139 3.60 -18.29 -2.66
N LEU A 140 4.37 -18.80 -3.61
CA LEU A 140 3.95 -19.90 -4.46
C LEU A 140 4.24 -21.23 -3.77
N ALA A 141 3.30 -22.16 -3.79
CA ALA A 141 3.53 -23.49 -3.23
C ALA A 141 4.49 -24.28 -4.11
N ASN A 142 5.49 -24.89 -3.49
CA ASN A 142 6.45 -25.76 -4.17
C ASN A 142 5.86 -27.17 -4.31
N LEU A 143 5.14 -27.41 -5.41
CA LEU A 143 4.54 -28.70 -5.72
C LEU A 143 5.34 -29.41 -6.82
N PRO A 144 6.07 -30.50 -6.51
CA PRO A 144 6.68 -31.33 -7.54
C PRO A 144 5.58 -31.95 -8.41
N ASN A 145 5.70 -31.82 -9.73
CA ASN A 145 4.84 -32.42 -10.75
C ASN A 145 3.42 -31.85 -10.93
N THR A 146 3.11 -30.65 -10.47
CA THR A 146 1.86 -29.96 -10.85
C THR A 146 2.12 -28.84 -11.85
N ASN A 147 1.29 -28.77 -12.91
CA ASN A 147 1.19 -27.60 -13.79
C ASN A 147 0.57 -26.42 -13.03
N ASN A 148 1.29 -25.87 -12.05
CA ASN A 148 0.85 -24.69 -11.32
C ASN A 148 0.88 -23.49 -12.27
N ARG A 149 -0.32 -23.02 -12.65
CA ARG A 149 -0.49 -21.86 -13.53
C ARG A 149 -0.46 -20.55 -12.75
N LEU A 150 -0.60 -20.57 -11.43
CA LEU A 150 -0.69 -19.37 -10.62
C LEU A 150 0.65 -18.63 -10.64
N GLN A 151 0.63 -17.36 -11.03
CA GLN A 151 1.81 -16.50 -11.07
C GLN A 151 1.87 -15.53 -9.90
N HIS A 152 0.71 -14.99 -9.48
CA HIS A 152 0.65 -14.02 -8.39
C HIS A 152 -0.78 -13.92 -7.82
N ILE A 153 -0.88 -13.48 -6.56
CA ILE A 153 -2.15 -13.14 -5.91
C ILE A 153 -2.02 -11.75 -5.28
N GLN A 154 -2.97 -10.86 -5.57
CA GLN A 154 -3.09 -9.55 -4.93
C GLN A 154 -4.47 -9.37 -4.32
N VAL A 155 -4.51 -8.65 -3.20
CA VAL A 155 -5.75 -8.19 -2.55
C VAL A 155 -5.69 -6.68 -2.46
N GLY A 156 -6.79 -6.01 -2.81
CA GLY A 156 -6.90 -4.55 -2.77
C GLY A 156 -8.32 -4.07 -3.04
N SER A 157 -8.48 -2.76 -3.21
CA SER A 157 -9.73 -2.11 -3.62
C SER A 157 -9.56 -1.43 -4.98
N ASP A 158 -10.67 -1.00 -5.58
CA ASP A 158 -10.67 -0.18 -6.82
C ASP A 158 -9.98 -0.86 -8.00
N TRP A 159 -10.39 -2.11 -8.26
CA TRP A 159 -9.95 -2.87 -9.44
C TRP A 159 -10.38 -2.19 -10.74
N ASP A 160 -9.41 -1.86 -11.58
CA ASP A 160 -9.62 -1.36 -12.94
C ASP A 160 -9.56 -2.54 -13.93
N PRO A 161 -10.70 -3.03 -14.46
CA PRO A 161 -10.70 -4.17 -15.38
C PRO A 161 -10.10 -3.85 -16.75
N LYS A 162 -9.98 -2.56 -17.12
CA LYS A 162 -9.41 -2.14 -18.40
C LYS A 162 -7.88 -2.21 -18.36
N GLU A 163 -7.29 -1.65 -17.31
CA GLU A 163 -5.82 -1.64 -17.12
C GLU A 163 -5.31 -2.88 -16.34
N ARG A 164 -6.22 -3.67 -15.74
CA ARG A 164 -5.95 -4.89 -14.98
C ARG A 164 -5.03 -4.67 -13.77
N LEU A 165 -5.30 -3.61 -13.01
CA LEU A 165 -4.58 -3.21 -11.81
C LEU A 165 -5.53 -2.63 -10.75
N PHE A 166 -5.05 -2.52 -9.50
CA PHE A 166 -5.75 -1.80 -8.44
C PHE A 166 -5.37 -0.31 -8.46
N ARG A 167 -6.36 0.57 -8.40
CA ARG A 167 -6.12 2.03 -8.29
C ARG A 167 -5.79 2.45 -6.85
N ASN A 168 -6.16 1.65 -5.86
CA ASN A 168 -5.56 1.70 -4.52
C ASN A 168 -4.19 0.99 -4.54
N TRP A 169 -3.16 1.71 -5.00
CA TRP A 169 -1.82 1.19 -5.28
C TRP A 169 -1.17 0.44 -4.11
N GLY A 170 -1.36 0.93 -2.88
CA GLY A 170 -0.84 0.31 -1.67
C GLY A 170 -1.73 -0.77 -1.06
N GLY A 171 -2.95 -0.96 -1.58
CA GLY A 171 -3.92 -1.83 -0.93
C GLY A 171 -4.21 -1.40 0.51
N LEU A 172 -4.34 -0.09 0.75
CA LEU A 172 -4.65 0.46 2.07
C LEU A 172 -6.11 0.10 2.39
N LEU A 173 -6.32 -0.84 3.31
CA LEU A 173 -7.64 -1.38 3.65
C LEU A 173 -7.94 -1.17 5.15
N GLY A 174 -9.15 -0.74 5.44
CA GLY A 174 -9.72 -0.59 6.77
C GLY A 174 -10.90 -1.53 7.00
N PRO A 175 -11.53 -1.49 8.18
CA PRO A 175 -12.55 -2.47 8.58
C PRO A 175 -13.83 -2.40 7.76
N GLU A 176 -14.14 -1.25 7.17
CA GLU A 176 -15.37 -1.06 6.37
C GLU A 176 -15.14 -1.26 4.86
N ASP A 177 -13.91 -1.53 4.43
CA ASP A 177 -13.59 -1.72 3.02
C ASP A 177 -14.03 -3.08 2.49
N GLU A 178 -14.34 -3.14 1.20
CA GLU A 178 -14.74 -4.36 0.50
C GLU A 178 -13.57 -4.89 -0.37
N PRO A 179 -12.73 -5.80 0.15
CA PRO A 179 -11.54 -6.26 -0.55
C PRO A 179 -11.89 -7.12 -1.76
N VAL A 180 -11.08 -6.98 -2.81
CA VAL A 180 -11.16 -7.77 -4.04
C VAL A 180 -9.87 -8.59 -4.15
N ALA A 181 -10.00 -9.88 -4.46
CA ALA A 181 -8.86 -10.71 -4.77
C ALA A 181 -8.67 -10.82 -6.28
N VAL A 182 -7.43 -10.67 -6.73
CA VAL A 182 -7.00 -10.84 -8.12
C VAL A 182 -5.94 -11.94 -8.18
N GLN A 183 -6.11 -12.90 -9.07
CA GLN A 183 -5.13 -13.95 -9.34
C GLN A 183 -4.61 -13.78 -10.77
N ARG A 184 -3.29 -13.85 -10.93
CA ARG A 184 -2.64 -13.85 -12.24
C ARG A 184 -2.20 -15.26 -12.60
N TRP A 185 -2.41 -15.63 -13.86
CA TRP A 185 -2.24 -16.99 -14.35
C TRP A 185 -1.39 -17.02 -15.62
N SER A 186 -0.55 -18.03 -15.75
CA SER A 186 0.05 -18.38 -17.03
C SER A 186 -0.99 -19.04 -17.94
N ARG A 187 -0.86 -18.83 -19.25
CA ARG A 187 -1.67 -19.54 -20.24
C ARG A 187 -1.36 -21.05 -20.22
N SER A 188 -2.34 -21.89 -20.56
CA SER A 188 -2.22 -23.35 -20.62
C SER A 188 -3.07 -23.93 -21.75
N GLN A 189 -2.99 -25.23 -21.97
CA GLN A 189 -3.84 -25.99 -22.90
C GLN A 189 -5.15 -26.48 -22.27
N SER A 190 -5.23 -26.51 -20.93
CA SER A 190 -6.40 -27.02 -20.21
C SER A 190 -6.94 -26.02 -19.18
N ASN A 191 -8.25 -26.09 -18.95
CA ASN A 191 -8.91 -25.39 -17.87
C ASN A 191 -8.53 -25.99 -16.51
N LEU A 192 -8.62 -25.19 -15.45
CA LEU A 192 -8.36 -25.58 -14.08
C LEU A 192 -9.46 -24.99 -13.19
N THR A 193 -9.88 -25.70 -12.15
CA THR A 193 -10.81 -25.15 -11.14
C THR A 193 -10.02 -24.85 -9.88
N ALA A 194 -9.88 -23.58 -9.50
CA ALA A 194 -9.17 -23.18 -8.30
C ALA A 194 -10.16 -22.84 -7.18
N THR A 195 -9.89 -23.29 -5.96
CA THR A 195 -10.64 -22.92 -4.76
C THR A 195 -9.93 -21.77 -4.07
N VAL A 196 -10.62 -20.65 -3.86
CA VAL A 196 -10.10 -19.48 -3.14
C VAL A 196 -10.67 -19.47 -1.73
N VAL A 197 -9.81 -19.31 -0.72
CA VAL A 197 -10.18 -19.32 0.70
C VAL A 197 -9.67 -18.05 1.38
N TRP A 198 -10.59 -17.30 1.99
CA TRP A 198 -10.31 -16.10 2.78
C TRP A 198 -10.29 -16.47 4.26
N ILE A 199 -9.21 -16.12 4.95
CA ILE A 199 -8.96 -16.48 6.34
C ILE A 199 -8.68 -15.20 7.13
N ASP A 200 -9.45 -14.98 8.19
CA ASP A 200 -9.30 -13.83 9.07
C ASP A 200 -8.11 -13.97 10.05
N PRO A 201 -7.75 -12.91 10.80
CA PRO A 201 -6.61 -12.93 11.72
C PRO A 201 -6.72 -13.94 12.87
N THR A 202 -7.91 -14.51 13.11
CA THR A 202 -8.17 -15.52 14.15
C THR A 202 -8.37 -16.94 13.59
N ASN A 203 -8.02 -17.16 12.33
CA ASN A 203 -8.22 -18.39 11.58
C ASN A 203 -9.68 -18.76 11.30
N VAL A 204 -10.60 -17.79 11.32
CA VAL A 204 -11.97 -17.98 10.83
C VAL A 204 -11.96 -17.94 9.31
N ILE A 205 -12.53 -18.97 8.67
CA ILE A 205 -12.73 -18.98 7.21
C ILE A 205 -13.90 -18.05 6.89
N ALA A 206 -13.60 -16.89 6.33
CA ALA A 206 -14.58 -15.86 6.02
C ALA A 206 -15.37 -16.16 4.75
N ALA A 207 -14.71 -16.71 3.73
CA ALA A 207 -15.33 -17.10 2.47
C ALA A 207 -14.54 -18.22 1.78
N THR A 208 -15.24 -19.09 1.06
CA THR A 208 -14.65 -20.05 0.13
C THR A 208 -15.49 -20.12 -1.14
N TYR A 209 -14.84 -20.17 -2.29
CA TYR A 209 -15.52 -20.32 -3.57
C TYR A 209 -14.58 -20.91 -4.62
N ASP A 210 -15.15 -21.60 -5.59
CA ASP A 210 -14.42 -22.13 -6.73
C ASP A 210 -14.51 -21.17 -7.91
N ILE A 211 -13.39 -21.01 -8.62
CA ILE A 211 -13.29 -20.26 -9.87
C ILE A 211 -12.84 -21.18 -11.00
N LEU A 212 -13.49 -21.08 -12.15
CA LEU A 212 -13.03 -21.72 -13.37
C LEU A 212 -11.98 -20.84 -14.04
N VAL A 213 -10.78 -21.37 -14.20
CA VAL A 213 -9.65 -20.70 -14.87
C VAL A 213 -9.51 -21.28 -16.27
N ASP A 214 -9.99 -20.54 -17.26
CA ASP A 214 -9.87 -20.95 -18.66
C ASP A 214 -8.40 -21.06 -19.11
N ALA A 215 -8.15 -21.89 -20.11
CA ALA A 215 -6.83 -22.11 -20.71
C ALA A 215 -6.14 -20.81 -21.16
N SER A 216 -6.91 -19.84 -21.66
CA SER A 216 -6.43 -18.52 -22.10
C SER A 216 -6.51 -17.44 -21.02
N ALA A 217 -7.06 -17.72 -19.84
CA ALA A 217 -7.20 -16.72 -18.78
C ALA A 217 -5.83 -16.31 -18.24
N GLU A 218 -5.58 -15.00 -18.19
CA GLU A 218 -4.38 -14.39 -17.61
C GLU A 218 -4.67 -13.79 -16.23
N VAL A 219 -5.91 -13.34 -16.01
CA VAL A 219 -6.33 -12.68 -14.79
C VAL A 219 -7.74 -13.11 -14.44
N THR A 220 -7.95 -13.52 -13.19
CA THR A 220 -9.28 -13.69 -12.58
C THR A 220 -9.39 -12.77 -11.39
N HIS A 221 -10.60 -12.30 -11.09
CA HIS A 221 -10.84 -11.49 -9.91
C HIS A 221 -12.24 -11.77 -9.34
N TYR A 222 -12.38 -11.60 -8.03
CA TYR A 222 -13.68 -11.71 -7.37
C TYR A 222 -13.71 -10.90 -6.08
N ARG A 223 -14.85 -10.24 -5.84
CA ARG A 223 -15.18 -9.55 -4.59
C ARG A 223 -16.15 -10.43 -3.79
N PRO A 224 -15.71 -11.08 -2.70
CA PRO A 224 -16.64 -11.80 -1.84
C PRO A 224 -17.55 -10.84 -1.07
N PRO A 225 -18.83 -11.18 -0.85
CA PRO A 225 -19.76 -10.38 -0.05
C PRO A 225 -19.51 -10.61 1.45
N LEU A 226 -18.39 -10.10 1.96
CA LEU A 226 -18.03 -10.20 3.37
C LEU A 226 -18.82 -9.20 4.21
N THR A 227 -19.36 -9.66 5.34
CA THR A 227 -20.07 -8.81 6.29
C THR A 227 -19.09 -7.88 7.00
N SER A 228 -19.33 -6.57 6.93
CA SER A 228 -18.57 -5.55 7.64
C SER A 228 -18.99 -5.43 9.12
N PRO A 229 -18.10 -4.93 10.01
CA PRO A 229 -16.70 -4.60 9.74
C PRO A 229 -15.82 -5.86 9.69
N LEU A 230 -14.81 -5.83 8.84
CA LEU A 230 -13.74 -6.82 8.81
C LEU A 230 -12.89 -6.67 10.08
N ARG A 231 -12.59 -7.80 10.73
CA ARG A 231 -11.72 -7.82 11.90
C ARG A 231 -10.33 -7.26 11.52
N PRO A 232 -9.81 -6.23 12.19
CA PRO A 232 -8.47 -5.73 11.92
C PRO A 232 -7.38 -6.77 12.22
N GLY A 233 -6.30 -6.72 11.46
CA GLY A 233 -5.16 -7.63 11.57
C GLY A 233 -4.70 -8.16 10.22
N ILE A 234 -3.88 -9.21 10.27
CA ILE A 234 -3.30 -9.83 9.08
C ILE A 234 -4.23 -10.94 8.58
N TRP A 235 -4.84 -10.71 7.43
CA TRP A 235 -5.66 -11.68 6.72
C TRP A 235 -4.80 -12.54 5.80
N THR A 236 -5.25 -13.76 5.54
CA THR A 236 -4.60 -14.69 4.61
C THR A 236 -5.55 -15.10 3.50
N LEU A 237 -5.08 -15.05 2.26
CA LEU A 237 -5.80 -15.56 1.10
C LEU A 237 -5.04 -16.76 0.54
N ARG A 238 -5.70 -17.91 0.44
CA ARG A 238 -5.15 -19.14 -0.13
C ARG A 238 -5.85 -19.51 -1.42
N VAL A 239 -5.10 -19.98 -2.40
CA VAL A 239 -5.62 -20.53 -3.66
C VAL A 239 -5.20 -21.99 -3.74
N LEU A 240 -6.15 -22.89 -3.94
CA LEU A 240 -5.97 -24.34 -3.94
C LEU A 240 -6.47 -24.96 -5.25
N HIS A 241 -5.98 -26.15 -5.56
CA HIS A 241 -6.48 -27.00 -6.64
C HIS A 241 -6.57 -28.43 -6.14
N HIS A 242 -7.78 -29.00 -6.15
CA HIS A 242 -8.06 -30.30 -5.54
C HIS A 242 -7.51 -30.41 -4.10
N TRP A 243 -7.73 -29.38 -3.28
CA TRP A 243 -7.24 -29.26 -1.90
C TRP A 243 -5.71 -29.17 -1.72
N ASN A 244 -4.93 -29.12 -2.80
CA ASN A 244 -3.50 -28.81 -2.74
C ASN A 244 -3.29 -27.29 -2.88
N LEU A 245 -2.51 -26.70 -1.98
CA LEU A 245 -2.19 -25.28 -2.04
C LEU A 245 -1.40 -24.97 -3.32
N LEU A 246 -1.86 -24.01 -4.12
CA LEU A 246 -1.13 -23.47 -5.28
C LEU A 246 -0.28 -22.26 -4.88
N GLY A 247 -0.80 -21.42 -4.00
CA GLY A 247 -0.13 -20.25 -3.47
C GLY A 247 -0.99 -19.52 -2.45
N GLN A 248 -0.37 -18.59 -1.73
CA GLN A 248 -1.05 -17.76 -0.74
C GLN A 248 -0.44 -16.37 -0.70
N THR A 249 -1.19 -15.41 -0.18
CA THR A 249 -0.70 -14.08 0.16
C THR A 249 -1.34 -13.63 1.47
N SER A 250 -0.76 -12.62 2.11
CA SER A 250 -1.36 -11.96 3.27
C SER A 250 -1.53 -10.47 3.02
N PHE A 251 -2.55 -9.89 3.64
CA PHE A 251 -2.85 -8.46 3.55
C PHE A 251 -3.33 -7.94 4.91
N THR A 252 -3.20 -6.63 5.12
CA THR A 252 -3.57 -6.01 6.40
C THR A 252 -4.91 -5.31 6.27
N VAL A 253 -5.81 -5.58 7.20
CA VAL A 253 -6.94 -4.71 7.49
C VAL A 253 -6.55 -3.88 8.70
N ALA A 254 -6.24 -2.60 8.48
CA ALA A 254 -5.73 -1.72 9.52
C ALA A 254 -6.85 -1.28 10.48
N PRO A 255 -6.62 -1.29 11.81
CA PRO A 255 -7.53 -0.61 12.72
C PRO A 255 -7.47 0.91 12.48
N LEU A 256 -8.61 1.57 12.65
CA LEU A 256 -8.75 3.01 12.41
C LEU A 256 -8.35 3.82 13.65
N GLU A 257 -7.44 4.78 13.50
CA GLU A 257 -7.09 5.76 14.54
C GLU A 257 -8.04 6.95 14.55
N PHE A 258 -8.69 7.18 13.41
CA PHE A 258 -9.60 8.28 13.18
C PHE A 258 -10.99 7.73 12.84
N HIS A 259 -12.02 8.46 13.25
CA HIS A 259 -13.39 8.30 12.78
C HIS A 259 -13.94 9.68 12.49
N GLN A 260 -14.43 9.90 11.27
CA GLN A 260 -14.81 11.23 10.78
C GLN A 260 -13.65 12.24 10.93
N GLN A 261 -12.43 11.78 10.65
CA GLN A 261 -11.19 12.55 10.73
C GLN A 261 -10.86 13.12 12.12
N GLN A 262 -11.51 12.62 13.17
CA GLN A 262 -11.21 12.91 14.57
C GLN A 262 -10.67 11.67 15.26
N PRO A 263 -9.83 11.80 16.31
CA PRO A 263 -9.36 10.65 17.07
C PRO A 263 -10.53 9.76 17.53
N ILE A 264 -10.42 8.46 17.23
CA ILE A 264 -11.49 7.50 17.46
C ILE A 264 -11.83 7.40 18.95
N GLN A 265 -13.13 7.40 19.25
CA GLN A 265 -13.64 7.20 20.61
C GLN A 265 -13.81 5.71 20.91
N LYS A 266 -13.85 5.36 22.20
CA LYS A 266 -13.84 3.96 22.63
C LYS A 266 -15.03 3.17 22.10
N GLU A 267 -16.22 3.77 22.07
CA GLU A 267 -17.45 3.15 21.58
C GLU A 267 -17.34 2.81 20.09
N GLU A 268 -16.78 3.74 19.29
CA GLU A 268 -16.57 3.52 17.86
C GLU A 268 -15.45 2.52 17.59
N ALA A 269 -14.37 2.53 18.38
CA ALA A 269 -13.31 1.53 18.29
C ALA A 269 -13.86 0.12 18.50
N LEU A 270 -14.63 -0.09 19.58
CA LEU A 270 -15.27 -1.38 19.86
C LEU A 270 -16.18 -1.84 18.72
N ARG A 271 -16.93 -0.92 18.11
CA ARG A 271 -17.82 -1.22 16.98
C ARG A 271 -17.03 -1.59 15.72
N LEU A 272 -16.00 -0.82 15.38
CA LEU A 272 -15.28 -0.92 14.10
C LEU A 272 -14.18 -1.97 14.13
N HIS A 273 -13.58 -2.25 15.28
CA HIS A 273 -12.45 -3.18 15.42
C HIS A 273 -12.88 -4.56 15.94
N GLY A 274 -14.13 -4.74 16.37
CA GLY A 274 -14.65 -6.01 16.91
C GLY A 274 -14.91 -7.12 15.88
N GLY A 275 -14.86 -6.82 14.58
CA GLY A 275 -15.26 -7.74 13.51
C GLY A 275 -16.79 -7.88 13.39
N PRO A 276 -17.29 -8.79 12.54
CA PRO A 276 -18.72 -8.95 12.31
C PRO A 276 -19.40 -9.64 13.49
N ALA A 277 -20.69 -9.38 13.67
CA ALA A 277 -21.49 -10.04 14.70
C ALA A 277 -21.39 -11.57 14.60
N ARG A 278 -21.18 -12.23 15.74
CA ARG A 278 -21.04 -13.71 15.86
C ARG A 278 -19.87 -14.29 15.06
N ASN A 279 -18.89 -13.48 14.64
CA ASN A 279 -17.76 -13.90 13.81
C ASN A 279 -18.18 -14.56 12.49
N SER A 280 -19.33 -14.17 11.94
CA SER A 280 -19.88 -14.71 10.70
C SER A 280 -19.74 -13.68 9.59
N TYR A 281 -18.84 -13.94 8.64
CA TYR A 281 -18.64 -13.06 7.48
C TYR A 281 -19.64 -13.34 6.35
N MET A 282 -20.25 -14.53 6.31
CA MET A 282 -21.27 -14.94 5.35
C MET A 282 -22.39 -15.71 6.06
N GLU A 283 -23.55 -15.88 5.40
CA GLU A 283 -24.64 -16.73 5.90
C GLU A 283 -24.23 -18.22 5.95
N GLN A 284 -23.39 -18.64 5.00
CA GLN A 284 -22.83 -19.99 4.97
C GLN A 284 -21.65 -20.10 5.94
N SER A 285 -21.65 -21.16 6.76
CA SER A 285 -20.54 -21.46 7.66
C SER A 285 -19.56 -22.45 7.02
N PHE A 286 -18.27 -22.20 7.19
CA PHE A 286 -17.18 -23.01 6.62
C PHE A 286 -16.35 -23.76 7.68
N HIS A 287 -16.81 -23.84 8.93
CA HIS A 287 -16.07 -24.50 10.02
C HIS A 287 -15.68 -25.97 9.72
N GLY A 288 -16.46 -26.67 8.90
CA GLY A 288 -16.15 -28.04 8.47
C GLY A 288 -14.85 -28.17 7.66
N LEU A 289 -14.32 -27.08 7.10
CA LEU A 289 -13.08 -27.06 6.32
C LEU A 289 -11.83 -26.85 7.19
N ASN A 290 -11.97 -26.46 8.46
CA ASN A 290 -10.84 -26.20 9.35
C ASN A 290 -9.89 -27.41 9.50
N PRO A 291 -10.38 -28.66 9.67
CA PRO A 291 -9.51 -29.83 9.74
C PRO A 291 -8.77 -30.10 8.41
N VAL A 292 -9.44 -29.85 7.28
CA VAL A 292 -8.91 -30.09 5.93
C VAL A 292 -7.79 -29.09 5.61
N LEU A 293 -8.00 -27.83 5.94
CA LEU A 293 -7.06 -26.74 5.68
C LEU A 293 -6.01 -26.55 6.78
N ARG A 294 -6.06 -27.38 7.84
CA ARG A 294 -5.20 -27.32 9.03
C ARG A 294 -5.19 -25.92 9.66
N LEU A 295 -6.38 -25.37 9.86
CA LEU A 295 -6.62 -24.05 10.46
C LEU A 295 -7.29 -24.21 11.83
N PRO A 296 -6.54 -24.56 12.89
CA PRO A 296 -7.09 -24.52 14.24
C PRO A 296 -7.42 -23.07 14.59
N VAL A 297 -8.63 -22.83 15.10
CA VAL A 297 -8.99 -21.53 15.66
C VAL A 297 -8.08 -21.28 16.85
N SER A 298 -7.38 -20.14 16.83
CA SER A 298 -6.44 -19.78 17.89
C SER A 298 -7.18 -19.01 18.98
N LEU A 299 -7.43 -19.66 20.13
CA LEU A 299 -8.09 -19.01 21.26
C LEU A 299 -7.33 -17.77 21.73
N SER A 300 -5.99 -17.83 21.75
CA SER A 300 -5.16 -16.68 22.11
C SER A 300 -5.30 -15.53 21.11
N ALA A 301 -5.44 -15.81 19.82
CA ALA A 301 -5.66 -14.77 18.80
C ALA A 301 -7.07 -14.14 18.92
N VAL A 302 -8.06 -14.92 19.36
CA VAL A 302 -9.41 -14.41 19.64
C VAL A 302 -9.38 -13.49 20.86
N GLU A 303 -8.76 -13.90 21.96
CA GLU A 303 -8.61 -13.09 23.18
C GLU A 303 -7.83 -11.79 22.90
N GLU A 304 -6.74 -11.88 22.12
CA GLU A 304 -5.96 -10.71 21.71
C GLU A 304 -6.78 -9.75 20.83
N ALA A 305 -7.53 -10.27 19.85
CA ALA A 305 -8.38 -9.45 19.01
C ALA A 305 -9.51 -8.75 19.81
N GLU A 306 -10.11 -9.45 20.79
CA GLU A 306 -11.11 -8.87 21.68
C GLU A 306 -10.50 -7.77 22.56
N ALA A 307 -9.31 -8.00 23.13
CA ALA A 307 -8.59 -7.01 23.91
C ALA A 307 -8.21 -5.77 23.06
N ASN A 308 -7.78 -6.00 21.82
CA ASN A 308 -7.35 -4.94 20.91
C ASN A 308 -8.53 -4.10 20.37
N SER A 309 -9.72 -4.68 20.28
CA SER A 309 -10.90 -4.01 19.72
C SER A 309 -11.30 -2.71 20.43
N GLY A 310 -10.96 -2.57 21.72
CA GLY A 310 -11.30 -1.40 22.52
C GLY A 310 -10.15 -0.41 22.72
N LEU A 311 -9.00 -0.61 22.05
CA LEU A 311 -7.84 0.26 22.20
C LEU A 311 -8.08 1.63 21.54
N THR A 312 -7.59 2.67 22.20
CA THR A 312 -7.58 4.05 21.68
C THR A 312 -6.26 4.72 22.03
N GLY A 313 -5.93 5.84 21.37
CA GLY A 313 -4.71 6.62 21.64
C GLY A 313 -3.42 5.83 21.46
N ALA A 314 -2.43 6.02 22.35
CA ALA A 314 -1.11 5.42 22.21
C ALA A 314 -1.09 3.88 22.11
N PRO A 315 -1.88 3.12 22.90
CA PRO A 315 -2.00 1.67 22.70
C PRO A 315 -2.48 1.26 21.31
N LEU A 316 -3.46 2.00 20.75
CA LEU A 316 -3.95 1.76 19.39
C LEU A 316 -2.88 2.07 18.34
N HIS A 317 -2.14 3.18 18.51
CA HIS A 317 -1.02 3.51 17.63
C HIS A 317 0.03 2.40 17.60
N HIS A 318 0.37 1.85 18.77
CA HIS A 318 1.35 0.76 18.85
C HIS A 318 0.85 -0.52 18.15
N TRP A 319 -0.43 -0.86 18.30
CA TRP A 319 -1.02 -1.99 17.60
C TRP A 319 -1.03 -1.80 16.07
N LEU A 320 -1.46 -0.62 15.59
CA LEU A 320 -1.47 -0.31 14.16
C LEU A 320 -0.05 -0.33 13.58
N ASP A 321 0.91 0.34 14.24
CA ASP A 321 2.29 0.41 13.80
C ASP A 321 2.91 -0.99 13.70
N GLY A 322 2.69 -1.84 14.72
CA GLY A 322 3.16 -3.22 14.71
C GLY A 322 2.56 -4.09 13.59
N LEU A 323 1.27 -3.90 13.28
CA LEU A 323 0.64 -4.57 12.14
C LEU A 323 1.24 -4.12 10.80
N LEU A 324 1.44 -2.82 10.62
CA LEU A 324 1.95 -2.27 9.36
C LEU A 324 3.44 -2.53 9.17
N GLU A 325 4.26 -2.60 10.22
CA GLU A 325 5.68 -2.98 10.12
C GLU A 325 5.88 -4.38 9.48
N GLY A 326 4.90 -5.27 9.57
CA GLY A 326 4.91 -6.56 8.88
C GLY A 326 4.80 -6.45 7.35
N HIS A 327 4.06 -5.47 6.85
CA HIS A 327 3.69 -5.33 5.43
C HIS A 327 4.29 -4.10 4.76
N TRP A 328 4.91 -3.21 5.53
CA TRP A 328 5.51 -1.96 5.09
C TRP A 328 6.88 -1.77 5.73
N ALA A 329 7.70 -0.92 5.12
CA ALA A 329 8.96 -0.46 5.70
C ALA A 329 9.23 0.98 5.29
N ALA A 330 9.72 1.79 6.24
CA ALA A 330 10.35 3.07 5.91
C ALA A 330 11.69 2.77 5.24
N SER A 331 11.78 3.04 3.94
CA SER A 331 12.99 2.85 3.15
C SER A 331 13.98 3.97 3.37
N ASP A 332 13.51 5.22 3.47
CA ASP A 332 14.35 6.36 3.79
C ASP A 332 13.52 7.53 4.35
N ILE A 333 14.20 8.51 4.93
CA ILE A 333 13.61 9.76 5.41
C ILE A 333 14.57 10.92 5.12
N CYS A 334 14.03 12.07 4.73
CA CYS A 334 14.80 13.27 4.43
C CYS A 334 14.13 14.51 5.03
N SER A 335 14.88 15.60 5.12
CA SER A 335 14.38 16.90 5.55
C SER A 335 14.31 17.88 4.38
N MET A 336 13.16 18.56 4.23
CA MET A 336 13.00 19.65 3.27
C MET A 336 13.84 20.87 3.69
N GLY A 337 13.85 21.14 5.00
CA GLY A 337 14.54 22.25 5.63
C GLY A 337 15.82 21.86 6.37
N PRO A 338 16.46 22.81 7.09
CA PRO A 338 17.51 22.50 8.06
C PRO A 338 17.01 21.49 9.08
N SER A 339 17.87 20.56 9.47
CA SER A 339 17.57 19.53 10.48
C SER A 339 18.68 19.49 11.52
N ALA A 340 18.30 19.32 12.78
CA ALA A 340 19.22 19.06 13.88
C ALA A 340 19.70 17.60 13.90
N CYS A 341 19.06 16.71 13.13
CA CYS A 341 19.48 15.33 12.97
C CYS A 341 20.70 15.26 12.03
N PRO A 342 21.90 14.90 12.51
CA PRO A 342 23.15 15.02 11.74
C PRO A 342 23.24 14.09 10.53
N ILE A 343 22.48 13.00 10.56
CA ILE A 343 22.43 11.96 9.52
C ILE A 343 21.30 12.20 8.50
N MET A 344 20.45 13.19 8.74
CA MET A 344 19.31 13.49 7.88
C MET A 344 19.78 14.17 6.59
N LYS A 345 19.49 13.54 5.44
CA LYS A 345 19.78 14.13 4.13
C LYS A 345 18.74 15.20 3.78
N ARG A 346 19.15 16.15 2.93
CA ARG A 346 18.20 17.09 2.31
C ARG A 346 17.42 16.42 1.20
N CYS A 347 16.10 16.60 1.19
CA CYS A 347 15.20 15.94 0.25
C CYS A 347 15.56 16.18 -1.23
N HIS A 348 15.89 17.43 -1.60
CA HIS A 348 16.31 17.80 -2.96
C HIS A 348 17.63 17.18 -3.44
N LEU A 349 18.42 16.56 -2.54
CA LEU A 349 19.66 15.85 -2.88
C LEU A 349 19.45 14.34 -3.00
N THR A 350 18.25 13.85 -2.72
CA THR A 350 17.93 12.42 -2.89
C THR A 350 17.48 12.14 -4.32
N SER A 351 17.30 10.85 -4.65
CA SER A 351 16.80 10.41 -5.95
C SER A 351 15.32 10.01 -5.93
N TRP A 352 14.68 10.05 -4.76
CA TRP A 352 13.37 9.47 -4.52
C TRP A 352 12.34 10.50 -4.02
N SER A 353 12.78 11.56 -3.34
CA SER A 353 11.88 12.56 -2.77
C SER A 353 11.09 13.29 -3.87
N SER A 354 9.88 13.74 -3.55
CA SER A 354 9.07 14.59 -4.44
C SER A 354 9.75 15.92 -4.75
N SER A 355 10.63 16.40 -3.86
CA SER A 355 11.45 17.60 -4.03
C SER A 355 12.78 17.38 -4.76
N SER A 356 13.04 16.15 -5.25
CA SER A 356 14.23 15.88 -6.06
C SER A 356 14.08 16.49 -7.46
N PRO A 357 15.17 16.86 -8.16
CA PRO A 357 15.07 17.44 -9.50
C PRO A 357 14.33 16.51 -10.49
N ASP A 358 13.35 17.04 -11.22
CA ASP A 358 12.62 16.32 -12.26
C ASP A 358 12.55 17.12 -13.58
N PRO A 359 13.68 17.24 -14.32
CA PRO A 359 13.75 18.12 -15.49
C PRO A 359 12.80 17.77 -16.64
N LYS A 360 12.21 16.57 -16.63
CA LYS A 360 11.23 16.16 -17.67
C LYS A 360 9.84 16.77 -17.46
N SER A 361 9.52 17.20 -16.24
CA SER A 361 8.23 17.78 -15.87
C SER A 361 8.33 19.27 -15.50
N GLU A 362 9.54 19.77 -15.24
CA GLU A 362 9.81 21.18 -14.97
C GLU A 362 9.61 22.08 -16.21
N LEU A 363 8.91 23.20 -16.02
CA LEU A 363 8.74 24.21 -17.07
C LEU A 363 9.83 25.29 -16.92
N SER A 364 10.59 25.50 -17.99
CA SER A 364 11.63 26.53 -18.06
C SER A 364 11.21 27.71 -18.96
N THR A 365 11.99 28.80 -18.92
CA THR A 365 11.79 29.91 -19.84
C THR A 365 11.99 29.46 -21.29
N PRO A 366 11.16 29.91 -22.25
CA PRO A 366 11.32 29.54 -23.66
C PRO A 366 12.72 29.84 -24.20
N ARG A 367 13.28 28.93 -24.99
CA ARG A 367 14.52 29.13 -25.74
C ARG A 367 14.26 30.10 -26.92
N GLU A 368 15.32 30.52 -27.62
CA GLU A 368 15.22 31.43 -28.78
C GLU A 368 14.26 30.94 -29.88
N ASN A 369 14.08 29.62 -29.99
CA ASN A 369 13.14 29.00 -30.94
C ASN A 369 11.67 28.98 -30.46
N GLY A 370 11.36 29.61 -29.32
CA GLY A 370 10.03 29.67 -28.73
C GLY A 370 9.55 28.37 -28.07
N ARG A 371 10.43 27.38 -27.87
CA ARG A 371 10.10 26.09 -27.23
C ARG A 371 10.68 25.98 -25.82
N ILE A 372 10.05 25.15 -24.99
CA ILE A 372 10.51 24.82 -23.64
C ILE A 372 11.11 23.41 -23.54
N ARG A 373 10.89 22.56 -24.55
CA ARG A 373 11.41 21.20 -24.67
C ARG A 373 12.74 21.17 -25.43
#